data_AF-A0A356BU14-F1
#
_entry.id   AF-A0A356BU14-F1
#
_cell.length_a   1.000
_cell.length_b   1.000
_cell.length_c   1.000
_cell.angle_alpha   90.00
_cell.angle_beta   90.00
_cell.angle_gamma   90.00
#
_symmetry.space_group_name_H-M   'P 1'
#
loop_
_entity.id
_entity.type
_entity.pdbx_description
1 polymer ?
#
loop_
_entity_poly.entity_id
_entity_poly.type
_entity_poly.pdbx_seq_one_letter_code
_entity_poly.pdbx_strand_id
1 'polypeptide(L)'
;MFREKINVHNKRKLMSKNGQMAMFLAREFINYNEGDRIRTIGEYASSFSTGRGTVQSAMKFLDEEKAVKLESRGHLGTFIRSIDYKKLWRISDFGVIMGVMPLPYSKRYEGLATGLYKAFEKADIPFSLAFMRGAEQRIQALGMGRYDFTITSKLAAIHEKMRFPYIEELHVFGPGSYVGNHIILFKDDHVKEIEDGMRVGIDTTSPDQFLLTRHECEGKNVEYVETSYGQIVEKLRTNEIDAAVWSEDEIKEKDLDFNMQPLKNPRTIEANKCDTMAAMVIDKGNAELKSIIKRLINLEDIEKIQKLVVEKQIIPMY
;
A
#
# COMPACT_ATOMS: atom_id res chain seq x y z
N MET A 1 -12.48 -13.39 -5.51
CA MET A 1 -12.70 -14.52 -4.57
C MET A 1 -12.65 -15.94 -5.18
N PHE A 2 -13.04 -16.20 -6.44
CA PHE A 2 -13.17 -17.58 -6.95
C PHE A 2 -11.93 -18.22 -7.61
N ARG A 3 -10.98 -17.49 -8.21
CA ARG A 3 -9.88 -18.13 -8.97
C ARG A 3 -8.63 -18.49 -8.17
N GLU A 4 -8.22 -17.73 -7.17
CA GLU A 4 -7.01 -18.04 -6.38
C GLU A 4 -7.22 -19.14 -5.33
N LYS A 5 -8.36 -19.14 -4.63
CA LYS A 5 -8.65 -20.18 -3.63
C LYS A 5 -8.76 -21.58 -4.26
N ILE A 6 -9.26 -21.70 -5.49
CA ILE A 6 -9.37 -22.99 -6.20
C ILE A 6 -7.98 -23.53 -6.58
N ASN A 7 -7.06 -22.66 -7.02
CA ASN A 7 -5.75 -23.10 -7.49
C ASN A 7 -4.82 -23.52 -6.33
N VAL A 8 -4.83 -22.76 -5.22
CA VAL A 8 -4.09 -23.11 -4.00
C VAL A 8 -4.64 -24.40 -3.37
N HIS A 9 -5.97 -24.59 -3.35
CA HIS A 9 -6.58 -25.80 -2.80
C HIS A 9 -6.25 -27.06 -3.61
N ASN A 10 -6.20 -26.97 -4.94
CA ASN A 10 -5.82 -28.10 -5.80
C ASN A 10 -4.31 -28.39 -5.76
N LYS A 11 -3.45 -27.36 -5.74
CA LYS A 11 -2.00 -27.52 -5.57
C LYS A 11 -1.67 -28.22 -4.26
N ARG A 12 -2.38 -27.88 -3.17
CA ARG A 12 -2.26 -28.55 -1.87
C ARG A 12 -2.67 -30.03 -1.91
N LYS A 13 -3.74 -30.40 -2.63
CA LYS A 13 -4.14 -31.81 -2.78
C LYS A 13 -3.11 -32.66 -3.51
N LEU A 14 -2.28 -32.05 -4.35
CA LEU A 14 -1.23 -32.71 -5.14
C LEU A 14 0.13 -32.77 -4.43
N MET A 15 0.37 -31.93 -3.41
CA MET A 15 1.62 -31.93 -2.66
C MET A 15 1.70 -33.08 -1.65
N SER A 16 2.90 -33.64 -1.47
CA SER A 16 3.18 -34.59 -0.40
C SER A 16 2.95 -33.95 0.98
N LYS A 17 2.56 -34.75 1.97
CA LYS A 17 2.35 -34.29 3.36
C LYS A 17 3.60 -33.60 3.94
N ASN A 18 4.79 -34.12 3.61
CA ASN A 18 6.06 -33.53 4.03
C ASN A 18 6.30 -32.16 3.38
N GLY A 19 6.02 -32.02 2.08
CA GLY A 19 6.14 -30.74 1.38
C GLY A 19 5.19 -29.68 1.94
N GLN A 20 3.93 -30.05 2.24
CA GLN A 20 2.97 -29.14 2.85
C GLN A 20 3.43 -28.68 4.23
N MET A 21 3.96 -29.60 5.03
CA MET A 21 4.48 -29.26 6.36
C MET A 21 5.73 -28.38 6.28
N ALA A 22 6.64 -28.61 5.33
CA ALA A 22 7.79 -27.74 5.11
C ALA A 22 7.36 -26.31 4.75
N MET A 23 6.37 -26.17 3.88
CA MET A 23 5.77 -24.86 3.55
C MET A 23 5.18 -24.17 4.78
N PHE A 24 4.42 -24.88 5.63
CA PHE A 24 3.84 -24.29 6.84
C PHE A 24 4.89 -23.89 7.87
N LEU A 25 5.91 -24.73 8.09
CA LEU A 25 7.03 -24.38 8.97
C LEU A 25 7.80 -23.18 8.41
N ALA A 26 7.97 -23.08 7.08
CA ALA A 26 8.65 -21.93 6.49
C ALA A 26 7.88 -20.61 6.72
N ARG A 27 6.55 -20.64 6.58
CA ARG A 27 5.68 -19.51 6.90
C ARG A 27 5.78 -19.09 8.36
N GLU A 28 5.84 -20.07 9.26
CA GLU A 28 6.00 -19.80 10.68
C GLU A 28 7.38 -19.19 10.98
N PHE A 29 8.46 -19.82 10.52
CA PHE A 29 9.83 -19.41 10.79
C PHE A 29 10.21 -18.06 10.20
N ILE A 30 9.51 -17.59 9.15
CA ILE A 30 9.68 -16.21 8.65
C ILE A 30 9.47 -15.16 9.75
N ASN A 31 8.72 -15.47 10.80
CA ASN A 31 8.47 -14.57 11.93
C ASN A 31 9.50 -14.70 13.08
N TYR A 32 10.52 -15.56 12.95
CA TYR A 32 11.54 -15.81 13.97
C TYR A 32 12.90 -15.21 13.62
N ASN A 33 13.72 -14.91 14.61
CA ASN A 33 15.10 -14.45 14.47
C ASN A 33 16.12 -15.53 14.85
N GLU A 34 17.37 -15.31 14.47
CA GLU A 34 18.48 -16.07 15.04
C GLU A 34 18.50 -15.91 16.58
N GLY A 35 18.67 -17.02 17.27
CA GLY A 35 18.60 -17.09 18.73
C GLY A 35 17.20 -17.36 19.29
N ASP A 36 16.13 -17.32 18.48
CA ASP A 36 14.78 -17.61 18.98
C ASP A 36 14.59 -19.10 19.25
N ARG A 37 13.82 -19.41 20.30
CA ARG A 37 13.39 -20.78 20.64
C ARG A 37 12.17 -21.16 19.82
N ILE A 38 12.24 -22.29 19.12
CA ILE A 38 11.09 -22.83 18.39
C ILE A 38 10.23 -23.74 19.28
N ARG A 39 8.99 -23.98 18.84
CA ARG A 39 8.12 -24.98 19.49
C ARG A 39 8.70 -26.38 19.32
N THR A 40 8.29 -27.29 20.18
CA THR A 40 8.65 -28.70 20.07
C THR A 40 7.98 -29.34 18.87
N ILE A 41 8.56 -30.44 18.38
CA ILE A 41 7.96 -31.27 17.33
C ILE A 41 6.55 -31.72 17.70
N GLY A 42 6.31 -32.02 18.99
CA GLY A 42 5.00 -32.42 19.48
C GLY A 42 3.96 -31.29 19.38
N GLU A 43 4.33 -30.08 19.75
CA GLU A 43 3.46 -28.90 19.62
C GLU A 43 3.15 -28.61 18.15
N TYR A 44 4.15 -28.67 17.26
CA TYR A 44 3.92 -28.53 15.83
C TYR A 44 2.99 -29.61 15.26
N ALA A 45 3.21 -30.87 15.63
CA ALA A 45 2.37 -31.98 15.21
C ALA A 45 0.91 -31.76 15.62
N SER A 46 0.67 -31.28 16.85
CA SER A 46 -0.66 -30.92 17.34
C SER A 46 -1.26 -29.71 16.61
N SER A 47 -0.52 -28.61 16.50
CA SER A 47 -1.01 -27.37 15.87
C SER A 47 -1.37 -27.56 14.39
N PHE A 48 -0.62 -28.39 13.67
CA PHE A 48 -0.85 -28.67 12.25
C PHE A 48 -1.61 -29.97 12.00
N SER A 49 -2.10 -30.65 13.04
CA SER A 49 -2.86 -31.91 12.94
C SER A 49 -2.16 -32.97 12.07
N THR A 50 -0.87 -33.20 12.33
CA THR A 50 -0.02 -34.11 11.54
C THR A 50 0.82 -35.02 12.44
N GLY A 51 1.50 -36.01 11.86
CA GLY A 51 2.40 -36.90 12.57
C GLY A 51 3.75 -36.23 12.90
N ARG A 52 4.34 -36.59 14.05
CA ARG A 52 5.68 -36.11 14.46
C ARG A 52 6.76 -36.36 13.40
N GLY A 53 6.73 -37.52 12.74
CA GLY A 53 7.66 -37.85 11.66
C GLY A 53 7.56 -36.91 10.45
N THR A 54 6.36 -36.41 10.14
CA THR A 54 6.14 -35.40 9.07
C THR A 54 6.82 -34.09 9.42
N VAL A 55 6.65 -33.62 10.67
CA VAL A 55 7.29 -32.38 11.17
C VAL A 55 8.80 -32.53 11.16
N GLN A 56 9.33 -33.66 11.64
CA GLN A 56 10.77 -33.94 11.62
C GLN A 56 11.34 -33.94 10.20
N SER A 57 10.65 -34.59 9.26
CA SER A 57 11.05 -34.63 7.86
C SER A 57 11.04 -33.23 7.24
N ALA A 58 10.03 -32.42 7.56
CA ALA A 58 9.92 -31.04 7.10
C ALA A 58 11.03 -30.13 7.69
N MET A 59 11.33 -30.25 8.99
CA MET A 59 12.44 -29.53 9.60
C MET A 59 13.79 -29.92 8.99
N LYS A 60 14.00 -31.22 8.75
CA LYS A 60 15.21 -31.73 8.09
C LYS A 60 15.36 -31.15 6.69
N PHE A 61 14.27 -31.09 5.92
CA PHE A 61 14.25 -30.48 4.60
C PHE A 61 14.64 -28.98 4.66
N LEU A 62 14.09 -28.21 5.61
CA LEU A 62 14.45 -26.80 5.78
C LEU A 62 15.94 -26.60 6.15
N ASP A 63 16.53 -27.53 6.91
CA ASP A 63 17.96 -27.55 7.22
C ASP A 63 18.81 -27.94 5.99
N GLU A 64 18.41 -28.96 5.23
CA GLU A 64 19.07 -29.41 3.99
C GLU A 64 19.10 -28.30 2.92
N GLU A 65 18.00 -27.56 2.76
CA GLU A 65 17.92 -26.37 1.89
C GLU A 65 18.73 -25.18 2.45
N LYS A 66 19.25 -25.30 3.67
CA LYS A 66 19.92 -24.24 4.44
C LYS A 66 19.02 -23.01 4.57
N ALA A 67 17.72 -23.22 4.72
CA ALA A 67 16.74 -22.17 5.00
C ALA A 67 16.74 -21.82 6.49
N VAL A 68 16.90 -22.83 7.36
CA VAL A 68 17.04 -22.64 8.81
C VAL A 68 18.02 -23.68 9.35
N LYS A 69 18.98 -23.25 10.20
CA LYS A 69 19.77 -24.16 11.01
C LYS A 69 19.24 -24.21 12.42
N LEU A 70 18.90 -25.40 12.90
CA LEU A 70 18.40 -25.61 14.26
C LEU A 70 19.50 -26.18 15.15
N GLU A 71 19.53 -25.74 16.40
CA GLU A 71 20.43 -26.24 17.45
C GLU A 71 19.60 -26.75 18.63
N SER A 72 19.70 -28.05 18.90
CA SER A 72 19.08 -28.65 20.08
C SER A 72 19.98 -28.46 21.30
N ARG A 73 19.44 -27.89 22.37
CA ARG A 73 20.13 -27.67 23.66
C ARG A 73 19.53 -28.53 24.78
N GLY A 74 19.07 -29.73 24.44
CA GLY A 74 18.48 -30.68 25.39
C GLY A 74 17.24 -30.11 26.09
N HIS A 75 17.25 -30.08 27.42
CA HIS A 75 16.14 -29.60 28.24
C HIS A 75 15.78 -28.12 28.01
N LEU A 76 16.70 -27.32 27.48
CA LEU A 76 16.47 -25.91 27.14
C LEU A 76 15.62 -25.72 25.88
N GLY A 77 15.45 -26.77 25.07
CA GLY A 77 14.69 -26.76 23.82
C GLY A 77 15.57 -26.63 22.58
N THR A 78 14.93 -26.27 21.45
CA THR A 78 15.60 -26.11 20.16
C THR A 78 15.56 -24.65 19.74
N PHE A 79 16.68 -24.14 19.26
CA PHE A 79 16.88 -22.73 18.92
C PHE A 79 17.28 -22.58 17.46
N ILE A 80 16.95 -21.44 16.86
CA ILE A 80 17.42 -21.08 15.52
C ILE A 80 18.85 -20.58 15.63
N ARG A 81 19.79 -21.30 15.01
CA ARG A 81 21.19 -20.89 14.91
C ARG A 81 21.43 -19.94 13.74
N SER A 82 20.77 -20.18 12.61
CA SER A 82 20.82 -19.29 11.45
C SER A 82 19.54 -19.35 10.64
N ILE A 83 19.19 -18.26 9.95
CA ILE A 83 17.96 -18.17 9.16
C ILE A 83 18.19 -17.43 7.83
N ASP A 84 17.63 -17.98 6.75
CA ASP A 84 17.67 -17.40 5.41
C ASP A 84 16.23 -17.10 4.95
N TYR A 85 15.83 -15.83 5.05
CA TYR A 85 14.46 -15.39 4.74
C TYR A 85 14.11 -15.57 3.26
N LYS A 86 15.08 -15.41 2.35
CA LYS A 86 14.86 -15.57 0.92
C LYS A 86 14.48 -17.01 0.56
N LYS A 87 15.15 -17.98 1.17
CA LYS A 87 14.82 -19.39 0.99
C LYS A 87 13.52 -19.77 1.66
N LEU A 88 13.29 -19.28 2.89
CA LEU A 88 12.02 -19.46 3.56
C LEU A 88 10.85 -18.92 2.72
N TRP A 89 11.03 -17.76 2.07
CA TRP A 89 10.03 -17.18 1.16
C TRP A 89 9.71 -18.07 -0.03
N ARG A 90 10.74 -18.68 -0.62
CA ARG A 90 10.56 -19.61 -1.75
C ARG A 90 9.81 -20.87 -1.32
N ILE A 91 10.11 -21.39 -0.13
CA ILE A 91 9.50 -22.62 0.39
C ILE A 91 8.08 -22.35 0.92
N SER A 92 7.79 -21.15 1.40
CA SER A 92 6.47 -20.76 1.93
C SER A 92 5.38 -20.62 0.87
N ASP A 93 5.76 -20.58 -0.41
CA ASP A 93 4.86 -20.36 -1.55
C ASP A 93 4.04 -19.07 -1.41
N PHE A 94 4.65 -18.01 -0.86
CA PHE A 94 4.01 -16.69 -0.81
C PHE A 94 3.90 -16.04 -2.19
N GLY A 95 4.79 -16.39 -3.12
CA GLY A 95 4.80 -15.82 -4.46
C GLY A 95 5.35 -14.39 -4.48
N VAL A 96 4.75 -13.55 -5.30
CA VAL A 96 5.10 -12.13 -5.46
C VAL A 96 4.11 -11.30 -4.67
N ILE A 97 4.60 -10.38 -3.83
CA ILE A 97 3.73 -9.37 -3.21
C ILE A 97 3.30 -8.37 -4.28
N MET A 98 1.99 -8.23 -4.44
CA MET A 98 1.37 -7.33 -5.41
C MET A 98 0.83 -6.09 -4.71
N GLY A 99 1.50 -4.96 -4.87
CA GLY A 99 0.96 -3.65 -4.45
C GLY A 99 0.17 -3.00 -5.59
N VAL A 100 -0.79 -2.14 -5.25
CA VAL A 100 -1.45 -1.26 -6.22
C VAL A 100 -1.42 0.20 -5.76
N MET A 101 -1.12 1.13 -6.65
CA MET A 101 -1.06 2.56 -6.32
C MET A 101 -1.65 3.43 -7.45
N PRO A 102 -1.87 4.74 -7.24
CA PRO A 102 -2.22 5.65 -8.33
C PRO A 102 -1.18 5.62 -9.44
N LEU A 103 -1.60 6.04 -10.64
CA LEU A 103 -0.66 6.23 -11.73
C LEU A 103 0.38 7.30 -11.35
N PRO A 104 1.66 7.10 -11.70
CA PRO A 104 2.76 7.92 -11.20
C PRO A 104 2.90 9.23 -11.99
N TYR A 105 1.98 10.16 -11.76
CA TYR A 105 1.92 11.45 -12.44
C TYR A 105 2.71 12.57 -11.78
N SER A 106 3.40 12.28 -10.68
CA SER A 106 4.26 13.22 -9.97
C SER A 106 5.54 12.55 -9.50
N LYS A 107 6.61 13.33 -9.30
CA LYS A 107 7.88 12.86 -8.71
C LYS A 107 7.68 12.24 -7.33
N ARG A 108 6.64 12.63 -6.60
CA ARG A 108 6.27 12.01 -5.32
C ARG A 108 5.78 10.59 -5.50
N TYR A 109 4.88 10.35 -6.45
CA TYR A 109 4.42 8.99 -6.76
C TYR A 109 5.55 8.13 -7.33
N GLU A 110 6.37 8.68 -8.22
CA GLU A 110 7.55 8.00 -8.74
C GLU A 110 8.54 7.63 -7.63
N GLY A 111 8.77 8.56 -6.70
CA GLY A 111 9.63 8.36 -5.55
C GLY A 111 9.09 7.30 -4.58
N LEU A 112 7.78 7.31 -4.34
CA LEU A 112 7.12 6.31 -3.49
C LEU A 112 7.20 4.91 -4.11
N ALA A 113 6.93 4.80 -5.41
CA ALA A 113 7.06 3.55 -6.15
C ALA A 113 8.50 3.02 -6.13
N THR A 114 9.48 3.89 -6.37
CA THR A 114 10.91 3.56 -6.31
C THR A 114 11.32 3.11 -4.90
N GLY A 115 10.84 3.81 -3.87
CA GLY A 115 11.09 3.46 -2.47
C GLY A 115 10.55 2.09 -2.12
N LEU A 116 9.33 1.76 -2.57
CA LEU A 116 8.73 0.44 -2.40
C LEU A 116 9.61 -0.64 -3.05
N TYR A 117 9.94 -0.52 -4.35
CA TYR A 117 10.77 -1.54 -5.01
C TYR A 117 12.11 -1.76 -4.32
N LYS A 118 12.82 -0.68 -3.97
CA LYS A 118 14.12 -0.79 -3.29
C LYS A 118 14.02 -1.39 -1.89
N ALA A 119 12.96 -1.10 -1.14
CA ALA A 119 12.76 -1.67 0.19
C ALA A 119 12.48 -3.18 0.11
N PHE A 120 11.67 -3.62 -0.85
CA PHE A 120 11.40 -5.05 -1.09
C PHE A 120 12.61 -5.79 -1.68
N GLU A 121 13.35 -5.16 -2.60
CA GLU A 121 14.59 -5.69 -3.16
C GLU A 121 15.64 -5.91 -2.08
N LYS A 122 15.84 -4.93 -1.19
CA LYS A 122 16.75 -5.03 -0.03
C LYS A 122 16.38 -6.17 0.92
N ALA A 123 15.08 -6.48 1.03
CA ALA A 123 14.58 -7.59 1.82
C ALA A 123 14.60 -8.93 1.07
N ASP A 124 15.06 -8.97 -0.19
CA ASP A 124 15.05 -10.15 -1.05
C ASP A 124 13.65 -10.76 -1.26
N ILE A 125 12.61 -9.93 -1.17
CA ILE A 125 11.20 -10.35 -1.33
C ILE A 125 10.72 -9.98 -2.74
N PRO A 126 10.22 -10.96 -3.52
CA PRO A 126 9.61 -10.69 -4.81
C PRO A 126 8.43 -9.74 -4.70
N PHE A 127 8.48 -8.63 -5.43
CA PHE A 127 7.50 -7.55 -5.36
C PHE A 127 7.20 -6.98 -6.74
N SER A 128 5.95 -6.55 -6.95
CA SER A 128 5.51 -5.85 -8.14
C SER A 128 4.42 -4.83 -7.82
N LEU A 129 4.40 -3.74 -8.57
CA LEU A 129 3.33 -2.73 -8.52
C LEU A 129 2.41 -2.82 -9.73
N ALA A 130 1.12 -2.62 -9.48
CA ALA A 130 0.14 -2.27 -10.48
C ALA A 130 -0.32 -0.82 -10.29
N PHE A 131 -0.74 -0.19 -11.38
CA PHE A 131 -1.23 1.18 -11.36
C PHE A 131 -2.71 1.23 -11.71
N MET A 132 -3.50 1.88 -10.86
CA MET A 132 -4.95 1.93 -11.01
C MET A 132 -5.51 3.26 -10.49
N ARG A 133 -6.37 3.89 -11.29
CA ARG A 133 -7.07 5.13 -10.91
C ARG A 133 -8.19 4.86 -9.91
N GLY A 134 -8.47 5.87 -9.09
CA GLY A 134 -9.55 5.86 -8.10
C GLY A 134 -9.23 5.00 -6.87
N ALA A 135 -9.34 5.60 -5.68
CA ALA A 135 -9.00 4.91 -4.43
C ALA A 135 -9.99 3.78 -4.13
N GLU A 136 -11.28 4.01 -4.40
CA GLU A 136 -12.34 3.02 -4.23
C GLU A 136 -12.07 1.74 -5.05
N GLN A 137 -11.73 1.89 -6.34
CA GLN A 137 -11.49 0.75 -7.24
C GLN A 137 -10.29 -0.08 -6.75
N ARG A 138 -9.23 0.59 -6.26
CA ARG A 138 -8.08 -0.11 -5.67
C ARG A 138 -8.46 -0.87 -4.40
N ILE A 139 -9.28 -0.28 -3.52
CA ILE A 139 -9.76 -0.93 -2.29
C ILE A 139 -10.69 -2.11 -2.59
N GLN A 140 -11.56 -1.98 -3.59
CA GLN A 140 -12.39 -3.09 -4.06
C GLN A 140 -11.52 -4.23 -4.61
N ALA A 141 -10.50 -3.92 -5.42
CA ALA A 141 -9.57 -4.91 -5.96
C ALA A 141 -8.78 -5.63 -4.86
N LEU A 142 -8.35 -4.90 -3.82
CA LEU A 142 -7.79 -5.46 -2.59
C LEU A 142 -8.76 -6.45 -1.92
N GLY A 143 -10.02 -6.05 -1.70
CA GLY A 143 -11.04 -6.93 -1.12
C GLY A 143 -11.39 -8.17 -1.97
N MET A 144 -11.14 -8.11 -3.29
CA MET A 144 -11.29 -9.25 -4.19
C MET A 144 -10.11 -10.23 -4.14
N GLY A 145 -9.03 -9.86 -3.47
CA GLY A 145 -7.75 -10.58 -3.38
C GLY A 145 -6.80 -10.34 -4.54
N ARG A 146 -7.01 -9.29 -5.36
CA ARG A 146 -6.16 -9.03 -6.55
C ARG A 146 -4.79 -8.45 -6.20
N TYR A 147 -4.71 -7.80 -5.05
CA TYR A 147 -3.53 -7.12 -4.54
C TYR A 147 -3.42 -7.42 -3.05
N ASP A 148 -2.19 -7.43 -2.56
CA ASP A 148 -1.84 -7.66 -1.17
C ASP A 148 -1.99 -6.39 -0.32
N PHE A 149 -1.70 -5.23 -0.94
CA PHE A 149 -1.94 -3.91 -0.35
C PHE A 149 -2.25 -2.87 -1.43
N THR A 150 -2.84 -1.76 -1.02
CA THR A 150 -3.00 -0.56 -1.85
C THR A 150 -2.36 0.66 -1.18
N ILE A 151 -1.85 1.58 -1.99
CA ILE A 151 -1.49 2.93 -1.57
C ILE A 151 -2.66 3.88 -1.84
N THR A 152 -3.03 4.67 -0.84
CA THR A 152 -3.99 5.78 -0.92
C THR A 152 -3.43 6.98 -0.17
N SER A 153 -4.12 8.12 -0.18
CA SER A 153 -3.92 9.09 0.91
C SER A 153 -4.48 8.51 2.22
N LYS A 154 -4.07 9.08 3.35
CA LYS A 154 -4.66 8.79 4.66
C LYS A 154 -6.11 9.29 4.72
N LEU A 155 -6.40 10.43 4.12
CA LEU A 155 -7.77 10.96 4.06
C LEU A 155 -8.72 9.98 3.36
N ALA A 156 -8.33 9.45 2.19
CA ALA A 156 -9.09 8.44 1.48
C ALA A 156 -9.20 7.13 2.29
N ALA A 157 -8.12 6.67 2.95
CA ALA A 157 -8.18 5.47 3.79
C ALA A 157 -9.22 5.61 4.92
N ILE A 158 -9.25 6.76 5.60
CA ILE A 158 -10.24 7.06 6.65
C ILE A 158 -11.66 7.08 6.07
N HIS A 159 -11.86 7.78 4.96
CA HIS A 159 -13.16 7.90 4.31
C HIS A 159 -13.72 6.55 3.87
N GLU A 160 -12.89 5.77 3.18
CA GLU A 160 -13.29 4.50 2.59
C GLU A 160 -13.49 3.39 3.62
N LYS A 161 -12.87 3.48 4.79
CA LYS A 161 -13.05 2.51 5.88
C LYS A 161 -14.50 2.39 6.35
N MET A 162 -15.29 3.45 6.20
CA MET A 162 -16.73 3.41 6.50
C MET A 162 -17.49 2.47 5.56
N ARG A 163 -17.11 2.45 4.27
CA ARG A 163 -17.73 1.61 3.22
C ARG A 163 -17.10 0.22 3.15
N PHE A 164 -15.81 0.13 3.43
CA PHE A 164 -15.00 -1.07 3.34
C PHE A 164 -14.38 -1.41 4.72
N PRO A 165 -15.18 -1.87 5.70
CA PRO A 165 -14.71 -2.09 7.07
C PRO A 165 -13.70 -3.23 7.22
N TYR A 166 -13.38 -3.94 6.13
CA TYR A 166 -12.31 -4.93 6.09
C TYR A 166 -10.92 -4.32 5.90
N ILE A 167 -10.80 -3.05 5.52
CA ILE A 167 -9.49 -2.42 5.34
C ILE A 167 -8.85 -2.00 6.66
N GLU A 168 -7.53 -2.04 6.71
CA GLU A 168 -6.72 -1.53 7.81
C GLU A 168 -5.50 -0.78 7.26
N GLU A 169 -5.14 0.33 7.90
CA GLU A 169 -3.89 1.05 7.64
C GLU A 169 -2.72 0.25 8.26
N LEU A 170 -1.86 -0.30 7.41
CA LEU A 170 -0.63 -0.98 7.83
C LEU A 170 0.41 0.02 8.33
N HIS A 171 0.54 1.11 7.57
CA HIS A 171 1.51 2.18 7.79
C HIS A 171 1.03 3.48 7.15
N VAL A 172 1.33 4.60 7.79
CA VAL A 172 1.08 5.94 7.30
C VAL A 172 2.43 6.63 7.19
N PHE A 173 2.76 7.03 5.96
CA PHE A 173 3.97 7.77 5.65
C PHE A 173 3.80 9.25 6.03
N GLY A 174 4.90 9.96 6.22
CA GLY A 174 4.95 11.34 6.69
C GLY A 174 4.26 12.35 5.74
N PRO A 175 4.03 13.59 6.21
CA PRO A 175 3.43 14.64 5.39
C PRO A 175 4.15 14.83 4.05
N GLY A 176 3.40 15.00 2.97
CA GLY A 176 3.94 15.19 1.62
C GLY A 176 4.40 13.89 0.93
N SER A 177 4.14 12.71 1.51
CA SER A 177 4.49 11.42 0.88
C SER A 177 3.50 10.96 -0.19
N TYR A 178 2.30 11.53 -0.27
CA TYR A 178 1.33 11.22 -1.33
C TYR A 178 1.26 12.34 -2.37
N VAL A 179 0.90 13.54 -1.93
CA VAL A 179 0.88 14.79 -2.69
C VAL A 179 1.48 15.90 -1.85
N GLY A 180 2.06 16.91 -2.49
CA GLY A 180 2.69 18.05 -1.82
C GLY A 180 1.69 18.92 -1.11
N ASN A 181 0.68 19.37 -1.86
CA ASN A 181 -0.48 20.06 -1.32
C ASN A 181 -1.63 20.00 -2.34
N HIS A 182 -2.85 20.27 -1.87
CA HIS A 182 -3.97 20.63 -2.72
C HIS A 182 -4.18 22.14 -2.69
N ILE A 183 -4.58 22.69 -3.83
CA ILE A 183 -4.88 24.10 -4.00
C ILE A 183 -6.17 24.27 -4.80
N ILE A 184 -6.67 25.49 -4.88
CA ILE A 184 -7.79 25.84 -5.76
C ILE A 184 -7.22 26.44 -7.03
N LEU A 185 -7.63 25.90 -8.16
CA LEU A 185 -7.42 26.48 -9.48
C LEU A 185 -8.63 27.31 -9.85
N PHE A 186 -8.39 28.54 -10.29
CA PHE A 186 -9.40 29.39 -10.92
C PHE A 186 -9.04 29.62 -12.38
N LYS A 187 -10.09 29.71 -13.19
CA LYS A 187 -9.98 30.20 -14.57
C LYS A 187 -9.67 31.70 -14.62
N ASP A 188 -10.29 32.48 -13.75
CA ASP A 188 -10.17 33.94 -13.73
C ASP A 188 -9.03 34.38 -12.81
N ASP A 189 -8.09 35.20 -13.31
CA ASP A 189 -6.91 35.67 -12.61
C ASP A 189 -7.16 36.64 -11.44
N HIS A 190 -8.38 37.17 -11.34
CA HIS A 190 -8.75 38.13 -10.31
C HIS A 190 -9.48 37.50 -9.12
N VAL A 191 -10.00 36.28 -9.31
CA VAL A 191 -10.75 35.55 -8.28
C VAL A 191 -9.80 35.05 -7.20
N LYS A 192 -10.19 35.18 -5.93
CA LYS A 192 -9.36 34.76 -4.79
C LYS A 192 -9.98 33.64 -3.96
N GLU A 193 -11.24 33.31 -4.22
CA GLU A 193 -11.98 32.27 -3.53
C GLU A 193 -13.15 31.80 -4.37
N ILE A 194 -13.66 30.61 -4.05
CA ILE A 194 -14.91 30.13 -4.65
C ILE A 194 -16.04 31.05 -4.20
N GLU A 195 -16.89 31.47 -5.12
CA GLU A 195 -18.02 32.38 -4.89
C GLU A 195 -19.34 31.74 -5.33
N ASP A 196 -20.46 32.32 -4.91
CA ASP A 196 -21.79 31.87 -5.33
C ASP A 196 -21.96 31.99 -6.86
N GLY A 197 -22.60 30.99 -7.47
CA GLY A 197 -22.86 30.92 -8.91
C GLY A 197 -21.74 30.27 -9.74
N MET A 198 -20.60 29.92 -9.14
CA MET A 198 -19.52 29.23 -9.85
C MET A 198 -19.85 27.78 -10.18
N ARG A 199 -19.34 27.30 -11.32
CA ARG A 199 -19.30 25.88 -11.69
C ARG A 199 -18.00 25.27 -11.18
N VAL A 200 -18.09 24.38 -10.19
CA VAL A 200 -16.93 23.78 -9.54
C VAL A 200 -16.76 22.33 -10.00
N GLY A 201 -15.60 22.01 -10.56
CA GLY A 201 -15.27 20.66 -10.99
C GLY A 201 -15.12 19.70 -9.80
N ILE A 202 -15.77 18.54 -9.87
CA ILE A 202 -15.70 17.52 -8.82
C ILE A 202 -15.52 16.11 -9.40
N ASP A 203 -14.57 15.35 -8.87
CA ASP A 203 -14.32 13.94 -9.19
C ASP A 203 -14.75 13.06 -8.02
N THR A 204 -15.91 12.43 -8.16
CA THR A 204 -16.49 11.51 -7.16
C THR A 204 -15.68 10.23 -6.96
N THR A 205 -14.78 9.90 -7.89
CA THR A 205 -13.90 8.73 -7.81
C THR A 205 -12.56 9.00 -7.12
N SER A 206 -12.28 10.27 -6.81
CA SER A 206 -11.11 10.72 -6.05
C SER A 206 -11.57 11.25 -4.69
N PRO A 207 -11.52 10.44 -3.60
CA PRO A 207 -12.03 10.86 -2.30
C PRO A 207 -11.39 12.16 -1.79
N ASP A 208 -10.09 12.37 -2.04
CA ASP A 208 -9.40 13.59 -1.64
C ASP A 208 -10.00 14.80 -2.36
N GLN A 209 -10.06 14.77 -3.69
CA GLN A 209 -10.62 15.87 -4.48
C GLN A 209 -12.08 16.13 -4.10
N PHE A 210 -12.88 15.08 -3.99
CA PHE A 210 -14.29 15.16 -3.61
C PHE A 210 -14.45 15.83 -2.25
N LEU A 211 -13.81 15.31 -1.20
CA LEU A 211 -13.98 15.81 0.17
C LEU A 211 -13.48 17.24 0.32
N LEU A 212 -12.30 17.55 -0.22
CA LEU A 212 -11.72 18.89 -0.14
C LEU A 212 -12.59 19.91 -0.89
N THR A 213 -13.08 19.55 -2.09
CA THR A 213 -13.99 20.42 -2.86
C THR A 213 -15.28 20.67 -2.10
N ARG A 214 -15.88 19.63 -1.52
CA ARG A 214 -17.12 19.76 -0.75
C ARG A 214 -16.94 20.65 0.48
N HIS A 215 -15.83 20.52 1.20
CA HIS A 215 -15.53 21.38 2.34
C HIS A 215 -15.27 22.82 1.91
N GLU A 216 -14.51 23.05 0.84
CA GLU A 216 -14.17 24.40 0.37
C GLU A 216 -15.39 25.18 -0.15
N CYS A 217 -16.41 24.46 -0.62
CA CYS A 217 -17.69 25.00 -1.08
C CYS A 217 -18.76 25.05 0.03
N GLU A 218 -18.47 24.66 1.28
CA GLU A 218 -19.46 24.72 2.36
C GLU A 218 -20.00 26.15 2.55
N GLY A 219 -21.32 26.30 2.60
CA GLY A 219 -21.99 27.59 2.75
C GLY A 219 -22.09 28.41 1.46
N LYS A 220 -21.66 27.88 0.31
CA LYS A 220 -21.73 28.54 -0.99
C LYS A 220 -22.73 27.86 -1.92
N ASN A 221 -23.40 28.64 -2.75
CA ASN A 221 -24.32 28.15 -3.78
C ASN A 221 -23.57 27.97 -5.11
N VAL A 222 -22.95 26.80 -5.28
CA VAL A 222 -22.17 26.44 -6.48
C VAL A 222 -22.86 25.34 -7.28
N GLU A 223 -22.61 25.30 -8.59
CA GLU A 223 -22.96 24.17 -9.45
C GLU A 223 -21.80 23.17 -9.46
N TYR A 224 -22.02 21.94 -9.00
CA TYR A 224 -21.00 20.90 -9.09
C TYR A 224 -21.04 20.25 -10.47
N VAL A 225 -19.93 20.34 -11.20
CA VAL A 225 -19.78 19.71 -12.52
C VAL A 225 -18.93 18.46 -12.37
N GLU A 226 -19.56 17.29 -12.50
CA GLU A 226 -18.84 16.02 -12.42
C GLU A 226 -17.82 15.89 -13.56
N THR A 227 -16.59 15.55 -13.20
CA THR A 227 -15.48 15.39 -14.14
C THR A 227 -14.45 14.44 -13.58
N SER A 228 -13.77 13.69 -14.45
CA SER A 228 -12.61 12.94 -14.00
C SER A 228 -11.48 13.91 -13.64
N TYR A 229 -10.69 13.55 -12.63
CA TYR A 229 -9.56 14.32 -12.15
C TYR A 229 -8.70 14.74 -13.35
N GLY A 230 -8.22 13.79 -14.17
CA GLY A 230 -7.38 14.09 -15.34
C GLY A 230 -7.97 15.04 -16.41
N GLN A 231 -9.27 15.36 -16.37
CA GLN A 231 -9.92 16.30 -17.29
C GLN A 231 -10.14 17.70 -16.70
N ILE A 232 -9.91 17.90 -15.39
CA ILE A 232 -10.17 19.19 -14.71
C ILE A 232 -9.46 20.35 -15.39
N VAL A 233 -8.18 20.20 -15.71
CA VAL A 233 -7.38 21.24 -16.38
C VAL A 233 -7.97 21.63 -17.73
N GLU A 234 -8.41 20.65 -18.52
CA GLU A 234 -9.00 20.92 -19.83
C GLU A 234 -10.36 21.62 -19.68
N LYS A 235 -11.19 21.19 -18.73
CA LYS A 235 -12.49 21.81 -18.47
C LYS A 235 -12.39 23.25 -17.97
N LEU A 236 -11.34 23.59 -17.23
CA LEU A 236 -11.04 24.98 -16.87
C LEU A 236 -10.71 25.81 -18.13
N ARG A 237 -9.93 25.26 -19.07
CA ARG A 237 -9.56 25.94 -20.33
C ARG A 237 -10.73 26.10 -21.29
N THR A 238 -11.61 25.11 -21.38
CA THR A 238 -12.79 25.12 -22.26
C THR A 238 -13.97 25.89 -21.67
N ASN A 239 -13.81 26.50 -20.49
CA ASN A 239 -14.85 27.24 -19.78
C ASN A 239 -16.05 26.38 -19.37
N GLU A 240 -15.87 25.07 -19.21
CA GLU A 240 -16.92 24.18 -18.69
C GLU A 240 -17.04 24.29 -17.17
N ILE A 241 -15.93 24.60 -16.48
CA ILE A 241 -15.88 24.88 -15.04
C ILE A 241 -15.09 26.15 -14.77
N ASP A 242 -15.37 26.79 -13.63
CA ASP A 242 -14.78 28.07 -13.22
C ASP A 242 -13.69 27.87 -12.15
N ALA A 243 -13.83 26.82 -11.32
CA ALA A 243 -12.86 26.47 -10.29
C ALA A 243 -12.75 24.96 -10.07
N ALA A 244 -11.64 24.49 -9.50
CA ALA A 244 -11.48 23.11 -9.03
C ALA A 244 -10.39 22.99 -7.95
N VAL A 245 -10.56 22.06 -7.01
CA VAL A 245 -9.46 21.62 -6.14
C VAL A 245 -8.54 20.66 -6.91
N TRP A 246 -7.24 20.88 -6.82
CA TRP A 246 -6.23 20.15 -7.61
C TRP A 246 -4.89 19.99 -6.86
N SER A 247 -4.05 19.03 -7.28
CA SER A 247 -2.71 18.83 -6.73
C SER A 247 -1.72 19.89 -7.22
N GLU A 248 -0.99 20.50 -6.29
CA GLU A 248 0.07 21.48 -6.59
C GLU A 248 1.25 20.86 -7.37
N ASP A 249 1.57 19.58 -7.12
CA ASP A 249 2.72 18.92 -7.75
C ASP A 249 2.56 18.86 -9.27
N GLU A 250 1.36 18.50 -9.75
CA GLU A 250 1.10 18.36 -11.19
C GLU A 250 1.13 19.71 -11.92
N ILE A 251 0.82 20.80 -11.23
CA ILE A 251 0.87 22.15 -11.81
C ILE A 251 2.33 22.55 -12.04
N LYS A 252 3.17 22.35 -11.02
CA LYS A 252 4.62 22.63 -11.09
C LYS A 252 5.31 21.77 -12.14
N GLU A 253 4.90 20.51 -12.28
CA GLU A 253 5.53 19.58 -13.23
C GLU A 253 5.08 19.78 -14.67
N LYS A 254 3.84 20.22 -14.89
CA LYS A 254 3.28 20.49 -16.22
C LYS A 254 3.37 21.96 -16.65
N ASP A 255 3.98 22.81 -15.82
CA ASP A 255 4.13 24.25 -16.04
C ASP A 255 2.80 24.92 -16.42
N LEU A 256 1.75 24.63 -15.63
CA LEU A 256 0.41 25.12 -15.92
C LEU A 256 0.24 26.54 -15.38
N ASP A 257 -0.09 27.47 -16.26
CA ASP A 257 -0.41 28.86 -15.93
C ASP A 257 -1.90 28.99 -15.59
N PHE A 258 -2.21 28.98 -14.30
CA PHE A 258 -3.55 29.22 -13.76
C PHE A 258 -3.44 30.07 -12.50
N ASN A 259 -4.52 30.77 -12.18
CA ASN A 259 -4.66 31.41 -10.89
C ASN A 259 -4.81 30.36 -9.78
N MET A 260 -3.76 30.27 -8.97
CA MET A 260 -3.63 29.34 -7.85
C MET A 260 -3.92 30.05 -6.54
N GLN A 261 -4.87 29.53 -5.77
CA GLN A 261 -5.17 30.02 -4.43
C GLN A 261 -5.05 28.90 -3.40
N PRO A 262 -4.58 29.20 -2.18
CA PRO A 262 -4.56 28.21 -1.10
C PRO A 262 -6.00 27.84 -0.69
N LEU A 263 -6.14 26.66 -0.10
CA LEU A 263 -7.38 26.23 0.55
C LEU A 263 -7.68 27.19 1.73
N LYS A 264 -8.92 27.66 1.85
CA LYS A 264 -9.31 28.66 2.86
C LYS A 264 -10.22 28.10 3.94
N ASN A 265 -11.05 27.09 3.64
CA ASN A 265 -11.98 26.56 4.62
C ASN A 265 -11.23 25.77 5.72
N PRO A 266 -11.46 26.05 7.03
CA PRO A 266 -10.77 25.37 8.12
C PRO A 266 -10.90 23.84 8.12
N ARG A 267 -12.05 23.30 7.71
CA ARG A 267 -12.24 21.83 7.57
C ARG A 267 -11.40 21.27 6.45
N THR A 268 -11.32 21.98 5.33
CA THR A 268 -10.46 21.60 4.21
C THR A 268 -8.99 21.60 4.64
N ILE A 269 -8.55 22.62 5.37
CA ILE A 269 -7.18 22.72 5.89
C ILE A 269 -6.85 21.57 6.86
N GLU A 270 -7.80 21.20 7.72
CA GLU A 270 -7.61 20.07 8.63
C GLU A 270 -7.57 18.72 7.88
N ALA A 271 -8.49 18.51 6.93
CA ALA A 271 -8.52 17.31 6.09
C ALA A 271 -7.24 17.19 5.25
N ASN A 272 -6.71 18.32 4.79
CA ASN A 272 -5.51 18.37 3.96
C ASN A 272 -4.26 17.81 4.65
N LYS A 273 -4.16 17.93 5.98
CA LYS A 273 -3.09 17.27 6.75
C LYS A 273 -3.03 15.76 6.52
N CYS A 274 -4.18 15.12 6.26
CA CYS A 274 -4.27 13.70 5.95
C CYS A 274 -4.20 13.41 4.45
N ASP A 275 -4.59 14.33 3.58
CA ASP A 275 -4.53 14.10 2.12
C ASP A 275 -3.09 13.95 1.60
N THR A 276 -2.15 14.66 2.23
CA THR A 276 -0.74 14.68 1.81
C THR A 276 0.04 13.46 2.24
N MET A 277 -0.49 12.68 3.19
CA MET A 277 0.15 11.50 3.75
C MET A 277 -0.26 10.25 2.96
N ALA A 278 0.70 9.48 2.47
CA ALA A 278 0.42 8.20 1.88
C ALA A 278 0.08 7.19 2.98
N ALA A 279 -0.90 6.33 2.72
CA ALA A 279 -1.28 5.22 3.58
C ALA A 279 -1.14 3.91 2.80
N MET A 280 -0.40 2.97 3.38
CA MET A 280 -0.41 1.58 2.93
C MET A 280 -1.57 0.85 3.61
N VAL A 281 -2.54 0.43 2.81
CA VAL A 281 -3.79 -0.18 3.28
C VAL A 281 -3.82 -1.65 2.87
N ILE A 282 -4.20 -2.51 3.82
CA ILE A 282 -4.29 -3.97 3.64
C ILE A 282 -5.69 -4.48 4.02
N ASP A 283 -6.00 -5.72 3.64
CA ASP A 283 -7.13 -6.45 4.23
C ASP A 283 -6.75 -6.87 5.66
N LYS A 284 -7.56 -6.47 6.65
CA LYS A 284 -7.39 -6.83 8.07
C LYS A 284 -7.37 -8.34 8.31
N GLY A 285 -7.99 -9.11 7.42
CA GLY A 285 -7.96 -10.57 7.44
C GLY A 285 -6.59 -11.16 7.10
N ASN A 286 -5.69 -10.39 6.51
CA ASN A 286 -4.35 -10.83 6.11
C ASN A 286 -3.29 -10.49 7.18
N ALA A 287 -3.48 -11.03 8.39
CA ALA A 287 -2.55 -10.82 9.51
C ALA A 287 -1.14 -11.38 9.24
N GLU A 288 -1.02 -12.41 8.40
CA GLU A 288 0.27 -13.01 8.01
C GLU A 288 1.10 -12.00 7.19
N LEU A 289 0.52 -11.42 6.12
CA LEU A 289 1.16 -10.37 5.34
C LEU A 289 1.52 -9.15 6.19
N LYS A 290 0.61 -8.72 7.07
CA LYS A 290 0.85 -7.61 8.01
C LYS A 290 2.12 -7.83 8.85
N SER A 291 2.25 -9.02 9.44
CA SER A 291 3.42 -9.39 10.26
C SER A 291 4.69 -9.38 9.43
N ILE A 292 4.61 -9.97 8.23
CA ILE A 292 5.73 -10.07 7.29
C ILE A 292 6.24 -8.69 6.89
N ILE A 293 5.36 -7.80 6.42
CA ILE A 293 5.78 -6.46 5.95
C ILE A 293 6.38 -5.68 7.11
N LYS A 294 5.73 -5.65 8.29
CA LYS A 294 6.25 -4.92 9.46
C LYS A 294 7.62 -5.39 9.92
N ARG A 295 7.94 -6.66 9.67
CA ARG A 295 9.17 -7.29 10.16
C ARG A 295 10.30 -7.22 9.14
N LEU A 296 10.01 -7.49 7.87
CA LEU A 296 11.01 -7.66 6.83
C LEU A 296 11.22 -6.41 5.98
N ILE A 297 10.22 -5.53 5.87
CA ILE A 297 10.30 -4.33 5.04
C ILE A 297 10.60 -3.12 5.90
N ASN A 298 11.70 -2.43 5.59
CA ASN A 298 12.01 -1.16 6.24
C ASN A 298 11.19 -0.03 5.61
N LEU A 299 10.09 0.33 6.27
CA LEU A 299 9.16 1.35 5.78
C LEU A 299 9.77 2.77 5.81
N GLU A 300 10.74 3.03 6.69
CA GLU A 300 11.45 4.31 6.70
C GLU A 300 12.37 4.47 5.49
N ASP A 301 12.94 3.37 4.98
CA ASP A 301 13.80 3.41 3.79
C ASP A 301 13.01 3.84 2.56
N ILE A 302 11.71 3.51 2.49
CA ILE A 302 10.80 3.96 1.42
C ILE A 302 10.73 5.49 1.40
N GLU A 303 10.50 6.12 2.55
CA GLU A 303 10.39 7.59 2.66
C GLU A 303 11.72 8.29 2.33
N LYS A 304 12.83 7.73 2.83
CA LYS A 304 14.18 8.24 2.55
C LYS A 304 14.44 8.24 1.05
N ILE A 305 14.12 7.14 0.36
CA ILE A 305 14.32 7.01 -1.09
C ILE A 305 13.37 7.92 -1.85
N GLN A 306 12.10 8.00 -1.45
CA GLN A 306 11.14 8.92 -2.04
C GLN A 306 11.67 10.36 -2.01
N LYS A 307 12.17 10.80 -0.85
CA LYS A 307 12.75 12.13 -0.68
C LYS A 307 13.90 12.39 -1.66
N LEU A 308 14.81 11.42 -1.82
CA LEU A 308 15.92 11.53 -2.77
C LEU A 308 15.45 11.66 -4.23
N VAL A 309 14.35 10.98 -4.61
CA VAL A 309 13.76 11.11 -5.94
C VAL A 309 13.09 12.47 -6.14
N VAL A 310 12.32 12.94 -5.15
CA VAL A 310 11.67 14.26 -5.17
C VAL A 310 12.69 15.39 -5.26
N GLU A 311 13.81 15.26 -4.54
CA GLU A 311 14.95 16.20 -4.55
C GLU A 311 15.84 16.03 -5.80
N LYS A 312 15.47 15.15 -6.75
CA LYS A 312 16.20 14.87 -7.99
C LYS A 312 17.64 14.37 -7.79
N GLN A 313 17.93 13.79 -6.62
CA GLN A 313 19.23 13.18 -6.31
C GLN A 313 19.35 11.75 -6.85
N ILE A 314 18.22 11.08 -7.08
CA ILE A 314 18.14 9.75 -7.67
C ILE A 314 17.09 9.74 -8.79
N ILE A 315 17.38 9.04 -9.88
CA ILE A 315 16.42 8.81 -10.97
C ILE A 315 15.42 7.72 -10.52
N PRO A 316 14.11 7.94 -10.67
CA PRO A 316 13.12 6.94 -10.28
C PRO A 316 13.25 5.66 -11.10
N MET A 317 13.03 4.51 -10.44
CA MET A 317 13.03 3.18 -11.07
C MET A 317 11.95 2.33 -10.38
N TYR A 318 10.90 1.99 -11.13
CA TYR A 318 9.72 1.27 -10.64
C TYR A 318 8.96 0.58 -11.78
#